data_AF-A0A085NFS2-F1
#
_entry.id   AF-A0A085NFS2-F1
#
_cell.length_a   1.000
_cell.length_b   1.000
_cell.length_c   1.000
_cell.angle_alpha   90.00
_cell.angle_beta   90.00
_cell.angle_gamma   90.00
#
_symmetry.space_group_name_H-M   'P 1'
#
loop_
_entity.id
_entity.type
_entity.pdbx_description
1 polymer ?
#
loop_
_entity_poly.entity_id
_entity_poly.type
_entity_poly.pdbx_seq_one_letter_code
_entity_poly.pdbx_strand_id
1 'polypeptide(L)'
;MMEENTQCGPNKRFTTCGTACPRTCDDVRHPDPYKACTMQCMVGCECEQGYVLSGEQCVPESQCSVGETIDQLSQVKITYSI
;
A
#
# COMPACT_ATOMS: atom_id res chain seq x y z
N MET A 1 -21.71 -20.28 20.75
CA MET A 1 -21.43 -19.70 19.42
C MET A 1 -21.42 -18.19 19.56
N MET A 2 -20.25 -17.58 19.76
CA MET A 2 -20.03 -16.14 19.55
C MET A 2 -18.55 -15.96 19.20
N GLU A 3 -18.19 -16.23 17.96
CA GLU A 3 -17.01 -15.62 17.35
C GLU A 3 -17.59 -14.71 16.27
N GLU A 4 -18.04 -13.55 16.72
CA GLU A 4 -18.53 -12.50 15.85
C GLU A 4 -17.37 -12.12 14.93
N ASN A 5 -17.49 -12.47 13.65
CA ASN A 5 -16.51 -12.17 12.60
C ASN A 5 -16.58 -10.67 12.20
N THR A 6 -16.57 -9.80 13.22
CA THR A 6 -16.14 -8.39 13.20
C THR A 6 -14.66 -8.27 13.58
N GLN A 7 -13.98 -9.41 13.74
CA GLN A 7 -12.57 -9.51 14.10
C GLN A 7 -11.72 -9.45 12.83
N CYS A 8 -11.40 -8.23 12.40
CA CYS A 8 -10.34 -8.06 11.42
C CYS A 8 -9.03 -8.66 11.95
N GLY A 9 -8.21 -9.22 11.05
CA GLY A 9 -6.90 -9.76 11.40
C GLY A 9 -5.96 -8.70 12.01
N PRO A 10 -4.74 -9.08 12.41
CA PRO A 10 -3.79 -8.12 12.99
C PRO A 10 -3.54 -6.95 12.02
N ASN A 11 -3.48 -5.73 12.59
CA ASN A 11 -3.28 -4.46 11.88
C ASN A 11 -4.36 -4.12 10.84
N LYS A 12 -5.56 -4.68 11.00
CA LYS A 12 -6.73 -4.37 10.18
C LYS A 12 -7.83 -3.82 11.06
N ARG A 13 -8.55 -2.83 10.54
CA ARG A 13 -9.69 -2.19 11.19
C ARG A 13 -10.96 -2.45 10.41
N PHE A 14 -12.02 -2.81 11.10
CA PHE A 14 -13.35 -2.89 10.50
C PHE A 14 -13.89 -1.49 10.25
N THR A 15 -14.36 -1.25 9.04
CA THR A 15 -14.99 0.00 8.64
C THR A 15 -16.22 -0.27 7.80
N THR A 16 -17.24 0.56 7.97
CA THR A 16 -18.45 0.56 7.14
C THR A 16 -18.28 1.42 5.89
N CYS A 17 -17.22 2.22 5.81
CA CYS A 17 -16.82 2.94 4.61
C CYS A 17 -15.30 2.95 4.51
N GLY A 18 -14.74 1.87 3.97
CA GLY A 18 -13.33 1.75 3.61
C GLY A 18 -13.09 1.99 2.13
N THR A 19 -11.81 2.00 1.76
CA THR A 19 -11.39 2.13 0.36
C THR A 19 -11.58 0.82 -0.42
N ALA A 20 -12.01 0.92 -1.68
CA ALA A 20 -11.99 -0.21 -2.61
C ALA A 20 -10.58 -0.55 -3.13
N CYS A 21 -9.62 0.36 -2.96
CA CYS A 21 -8.23 0.17 -3.37
C CYS A 21 -7.34 0.40 -2.14
N PRO A 22 -7.05 -0.65 -1.36
CA PRO A 22 -6.10 -0.52 -0.26
C PRO A 22 -4.73 -0.10 -0.81
N ARG A 23 -4.01 0.70 -0.03
CA ARG A 23 -2.61 1.01 -0.32
C ARG A 23 -1.77 -0.24 -0.11
N THR A 24 -0.91 -0.54 -1.07
CA THR A 24 -0.02 -1.70 -1.06
C THR A 24 1.44 -1.27 -0.95
N CYS A 25 2.35 -2.20 -0.60
CA CYS A 25 3.78 -1.90 -0.69
C CYS A 25 4.21 -1.45 -2.10
N ASP A 26 3.55 -1.92 -3.16
CA ASP A 26 3.85 -1.49 -4.53
C ASP A 26 3.42 -0.04 -4.78
N ASP A 27 2.31 0.42 -4.18
CA ASP A 27 1.93 1.84 -4.21
C ASP A 27 2.95 2.72 -3.49
N VAL A 28 3.58 2.21 -2.43
CA VAL A 28 4.64 2.93 -1.69
C VAL A 28 5.93 2.99 -2.51
N ARG A 29 6.30 1.89 -3.18
CA ARG A 29 7.51 1.80 -4.00
C ARG A 29 7.40 2.55 -5.33
N HIS A 30 6.23 2.48 -5.95
CA HIS A 30 5.93 3.09 -7.25
C HIS A 30 4.67 3.94 -7.11
N PRO A 31 4.79 5.16 -6.54
CA PRO A 31 3.66 6.05 -6.41
C PRO A 31 3.15 6.44 -7.80
N ASP A 32 1.98 5.91 -8.17
CA ASP A 32 1.29 6.24 -9.40
C ASP A 32 0.25 7.34 -9.13
N PRO A 33 0.48 8.59 -9.57
CA PRO A 33 -0.46 9.69 -9.39
C PRO A 33 -1.75 9.52 -10.22
N TYR A 34 -1.77 8.60 -11.19
CA TYR A 34 -2.91 8.33 -12.06
C TYR A 34 -3.70 7.09 -11.65
N LYS A 35 -3.34 6.44 -10.53
CA LYS A 35 -4.07 5.27 -10.02
C LYS A 35 -5.51 5.66 -9.68
N ALA A 36 -6.41 5.34 -10.60
CA ALA A 36 -7.83 5.55 -10.41
C ALA A 36 -8.35 4.60 -9.32
N CYS A 37 -9.00 5.18 -8.31
CA CYS A 37 -9.78 4.42 -7.34
C CYS A 37 -11.19 4.96 -7.26
N THR A 38 -12.16 4.05 -7.19
CA THR A 38 -13.56 4.40 -6.99
C THR A 38 -13.79 4.94 -5.59
N MET A 39 -14.54 6.03 -5.47
CA MET A 39 -14.95 6.62 -4.18
C MET A 39 -16.09 5.84 -3.50
N GLN A 40 -16.31 4.57 -3.87
CA GLN A 40 -17.35 3.75 -3.27
C GLN A 40 -16.91 3.26 -1.89
N CYS A 41 -17.79 3.40 -0.90
CA CYS A 41 -17.57 2.85 0.43
C CYS A 41 -17.62 1.33 0.38
N MET A 42 -16.52 0.67 0.72
CA MET A 42 -16.49 -0.78 0.90
C MET A 42 -16.63 -1.11 2.38
N VAL A 43 -17.65 -1.89 2.73
CA VAL A 43 -17.83 -2.42 4.08
C VAL A 43 -16.90 -3.62 4.26
N GLY A 44 -16.02 -3.59 5.25
CA GLY A 44 -15.11 -4.70 5.52
C GLY A 44 -13.90 -4.29 6.36
N CYS A 45 -12.85 -5.11 6.27
CA CYS A 45 -11.58 -4.87 6.96
C CYS A 45 -10.61 -4.14 6.04
N GLU A 46 -10.13 -2.98 6.47
CA GLU A 46 -9.04 -2.26 5.81
C GLU A 46 -7.78 -2.29 6.67
N CYS A 47 -6.60 -2.09 6.07
CA CYS A 47 -5.38 -1.90 6.86
C CYS A 47 -5.50 -0.62 7.70
N GLU A 48 -5.03 -0.66 8.94
CA GLU A 48 -4.98 0.52 9.79
C GLU A 48 -4.12 1.63 9.18
N GLN A 49 -4.33 2.88 9.63
CA GLN A 49 -3.56 4.02 9.15
C GLN A 49 -2.06 3.82 9.42
N GLY A 50 -1.23 4.01 8.39
CA GLY A 50 0.22 3.74 8.44
C GLY A 50 0.60 2.28 8.17
N TYR A 51 -0.39 1.42 7.90
CA TYR A 51 -0.19 0.06 7.41
C TYR A 51 -0.67 -0.07 5.97
N VAL A 52 0.05 -0.85 5.19
CA VAL A 52 -0.25 -1.14 3.80
C VAL A 52 -0.33 -2.64 3.58
N LEU A 53 -1.09 -3.03 2.57
CA LEU A 53 -1.31 -4.41 2.22
C LEU A 53 -0.08 -4.96 1.48
N SER A 54 0.52 -6.00 2.05
CA SER A 54 1.58 -6.79 1.42
C SER A 54 1.09 -8.23 1.29
N GLY A 55 0.67 -8.60 0.07
CA GLY A 55 -0.04 -9.85 -0.17
C GLY A 55 -1.39 -9.87 0.56
N GLU A 56 -1.48 -10.63 1.66
CA GLU A 56 -2.70 -10.79 2.46
C GLU A 56 -2.61 -10.15 3.85
N GLN A 57 -1.43 -9.64 4.22
CA GLN A 57 -1.14 -9.09 5.55
C GLN A 57 -0.96 -7.57 5.49
N CYS A 58 -1.38 -6.87 6.55
CA CYS A 58 -1.13 -5.44 6.70
C CYS A 58 0.19 -5.26 7.45
N VAL A 59 1.17 -4.66 6.78
CA VAL A 59 2.51 -4.38 7.30
C VAL A 59 2.71 -2.87 7.41
N PRO A 60 3.52 -2.38 8.36
CA PRO A 60 3.84 -0.96 8.45
C PRO A 60 4.45 -0.47 7.14
N GLU A 61 4.10 0.74 6.70
CA GLU A 61 4.66 1.36 5.49
C GLU A 61 6.21 1.40 5.52
N SER A 62 6.80 1.52 6.71
CA SER A 62 8.26 1.48 6.89
C SER A 62 8.90 0.15 6.52
N GLN A 63 8.15 -0.97 6.51
CA GLN A 63 8.62 -2.26 6.00
C GLN A 63 8.58 -2.34 4.47
N CYS A 64 7.79 -1.50 3.82
CA CYS A 64 7.82 -1.35 2.38
C CYS A 64 8.97 -0.40 2.02
N SER A 65 10.20 -0.91 2.12
CA SER A 65 11.37 -0.17 1.66
C SER A 65 11.12 0.30 0.23
N VAL A 66 11.14 1.62 0.03
CA VAL A 66 11.21 2.25 -1.29
C VAL A 66 12.46 1.69 -1.94
N GLY A 67 12.27 0.85 -2.96
CA GLY A 67 13.37 0.46 -3.81
C GLY A 67 14.01 1.75 -4.33
N GLU A 68 15.31 1.88 -4.14
CA GLU A 68 16.14 3.00 -4.58
C GLU A 68 16.11 3.20 -6.10
N THR A 69 15.00 3.63 -6.68
CA THR A 69 14.97 4.05 -8.09
C THR A 69 15.31 5.54 -8.20
N ILE A 70 16.48 5.90 -7.66
CA ILE A 70 17.33 6.93 -8.26
C ILE A 70 18.79 6.42 -8.31
N ASP A 71 19.02 5.14 -8.64
CA ASP A 71 20.21 4.76 -9.43
C ASP A 71 19.95 4.96 -10.94
N GLN A 72 18.85 5.61 -11.34
CA GLN A 72 18.63 6.00 -12.74
C GLN A 72 19.33 7.32 -13.12
N LEU A 73 20.00 8.01 -12.19
CA LEU A 73 20.88 9.17 -12.46
C LEU A 73 22.38 8.81 -12.47
N SER A 74 22.75 7.53 -12.27
CA SER A 74 24.13 7.05 -12.34
C SER A 74 24.55 6.70 -13.78
N GLN A 75 23.64 6.14 -14.59
CA GLN A 75 23.98 5.72 -15.96
C GLN A 75 23.97 6.85 -16.99
N VAL A 76 23.28 7.96 -16.72
CA VAL A 76 23.29 9.15 -17.60
C VAL A 76 24.65 9.87 -17.56
N LYS A 77 25.46 9.67 -16.50
CA LYS A 77 26.83 10.21 -16.42
C LYS A 77 27.82 9.48 -17.33
N ILE A 78 27.57 8.22 -17.71
CA ILE A 78 28.53 7.43 -18.50
C ILE A 78 28.43 7.71 -19.99
N THR A 79 27.25 8.08 -20.52
CA THR A 79 27.07 8.37 -21.97
C THR A 79 27.33 9.82 -22.39
N TYR A 80 27.35 10.77 -21.44
CA TYR A 80 27.69 12.18 -21.70
C TYR A 80 29.17 12.52 -21.50
N SER A 81 30.04 11.50 -21.50
CA SER A 81 31.50 11.67 -21.59
C SER A 81 31.96 11.35 -23.01
N ILE A 82 31.60 12.20 -23.98
CA ILE A 82 32.24 12.29 -25.30
C ILE A 82 32.36 13.77 -25.65
#